data_AF-A0A7X8I343-F1
#
_entry.id   AF-A0A7X8I343-F1
#
_cell.length_a   1.000
_cell.length_b   1.000
_cell.length_c   1.000
_cell.angle_alpha   90.00
_cell.angle_beta   90.00
_cell.angle_gamma   90.00
#
_symmetry.space_group_name_H-M   'P 1'
#
loop_
_entity.id
_entity.type
_entity.pdbx_description
1 polymer ?
#
loop_
_entity_poly.entity_id
_entity_poly.type
_entity_poly.pdbx_seq_one_letter_code
_entity_poly.pdbx_strand_id
1 'polypeptide(L)'
;DGGVFKVGSILSEKLNSLGVGVEHDTRSHEPHDSEAYRRSRRTAVKLLQTNPSAIIDLHRDGVPDPDFYTGEIYGVPVSKIRLVVGRQNPNMKANYDFAKRLKGHLDDKYPGLVKGIFMGKGDYNQDLSPRAILIEAGTHTITRERAQRGVAHFAEALPPVLGISAGPSTFKQGAQGTGGDMAALLFVVIAFILGFAIYLVVSTGSVEGAIQKLKEFVTVEWSNFLGKRKE
;
A
#
# COMPACT_ATOMS: atom_id res chain seq x y z
N ASP A 1 12.40 23.02 -2.88
CA ASP A 1 10.95 23.08 -3.16
C ASP A 1 10.30 21.74 -2.84
N GLY A 2 9.34 21.73 -1.92
CA GLY A 2 8.85 20.55 -1.18
C GLY A 2 7.54 19.94 -1.71
N GLY A 3 7.25 20.09 -3.01
CA GLY A 3 5.91 19.94 -3.60
C GLY A 3 5.07 18.77 -3.06
N VAL A 4 3.99 19.11 -2.36
CA VAL A 4 3.10 18.16 -1.65
C VAL A 4 2.49 17.12 -2.58
N PHE A 5 2.18 17.48 -3.84
CA PHE A 5 1.67 16.53 -4.83
C PHE A 5 2.66 15.38 -5.10
N LYS A 6 3.97 15.65 -5.11
CA LYS A 6 4.99 14.60 -5.31
C LYS A 6 5.18 13.73 -4.06
N VAL A 7 4.83 14.25 -2.89
CA VAL A 7 4.70 13.43 -1.66
C VAL A 7 3.47 12.53 -1.78
N GLY A 8 2.35 13.05 -2.28
CA GLY A 8 1.12 12.30 -2.57
C GLY A 8 1.31 11.20 -3.60
N SER A 9 2.13 11.41 -4.63
CA SER A 9 2.51 10.37 -5.58
C SER A 9 3.18 9.18 -4.91
N ILE A 10 4.16 9.42 -4.01
CA ILE A 10 4.84 8.33 -3.29
C ILE A 10 3.89 7.59 -2.34
N LEU A 11 3.00 8.31 -1.65
CA LEU A 11 1.96 7.68 -0.83
C LEU A 11 1.08 6.77 -1.69
N SER A 12 0.66 7.25 -2.86
CA SER A 12 -0.21 6.52 -3.79
C SER A 12 0.50 5.28 -4.38
N GLU A 13 1.73 5.43 -4.83
CA GLU A 13 2.57 4.33 -5.34
C GLU A 13 2.77 3.25 -4.28
N LYS A 14 3.09 3.66 -3.05
CA LYS A 14 3.27 2.72 -1.94
C LYS A 14 1.97 1.99 -1.60
N LEU A 15 0.84 2.68 -1.55
CA LEU A 15 -0.48 2.05 -1.33
C LEU A 15 -0.84 1.07 -2.45
N ASN A 16 -0.62 1.44 -3.71
CA ASN A 16 -0.82 0.55 -4.86
C ASN A 16 0.07 -0.71 -4.75
N SER A 17 1.33 -0.56 -4.32
CA SER A 17 2.24 -1.70 -4.10
C SER A 17 1.78 -2.63 -2.96
N LEU A 18 0.92 -2.14 -2.06
CA LEU A 18 0.28 -2.90 -0.98
C LEU A 18 -1.10 -3.47 -1.39
N GLY A 19 -1.48 -3.34 -2.66
CA GLY A 19 -2.77 -3.80 -3.17
C GLY A 19 -3.96 -2.89 -2.86
N VAL A 20 -3.71 -1.65 -2.43
CA VAL A 20 -4.76 -0.64 -2.18
C VAL A 20 -4.89 0.24 -3.41
N GLY A 21 -6.06 0.23 -4.06
CA GLY A 21 -6.36 1.15 -5.15
C GLY A 21 -6.46 2.60 -4.65
N VAL A 22 -5.82 3.52 -5.36
CA VAL A 22 -5.79 4.95 -5.00
C VAL A 22 -6.25 5.83 -6.14
N GLU A 23 -7.18 6.73 -5.85
CA GLU A 23 -7.52 7.88 -6.70
C GLU A 23 -6.83 9.13 -6.12
N HIS A 24 -5.76 9.59 -6.79
CA HIS A 24 -4.97 10.73 -6.35
C HIS A 24 -5.33 12.00 -7.14
N ASP A 25 -6.07 12.91 -6.50
CA ASP A 25 -6.41 14.20 -7.09
C ASP A 25 -5.31 15.24 -6.80
N THR A 26 -4.72 15.81 -7.86
CA THR A 26 -3.63 16.79 -7.76
C THR A 26 -4.08 18.22 -8.06
N ARG A 27 -5.38 18.53 -7.95
CA ARG A 27 -5.85 19.90 -8.17
C ARG A 27 -5.41 20.79 -7.01
N SER A 28 -4.84 21.94 -7.34
CA SER A 28 -4.53 22.97 -6.37
C SER A 28 -5.80 23.63 -5.82
N HIS A 29 -5.80 23.89 -4.51
CA HIS A 29 -6.85 24.65 -3.83
C HIS A 29 -6.33 25.99 -3.29
N GLU A 30 -5.19 26.44 -3.80
CA GLU A 30 -4.62 27.77 -3.54
C GLU A 30 -5.59 28.90 -3.94
N PRO A 31 -5.45 30.10 -3.33
CA PRO A 31 -4.49 30.44 -2.28
C PRO A 31 -4.83 29.79 -0.91
N HIS A 32 -3.89 29.73 0.03
CA HIS A 32 -4.15 29.34 1.43
C HIS A 32 -4.97 30.41 2.20
N ASP A 33 -6.20 30.66 1.75
CA ASP A 33 -7.16 31.61 2.34
C ASP A 33 -8.32 30.88 3.06
N SER A 34 -9.28 31.65 3.57
CA SER A 34 -10.48 31.11 4.22
C SER A 34 -11.36 30.26 3.29
N GLU A 35 -11.16 30.34 1.99
CA GLU A 35 -11.93 29.65 0.96
C GLU A 35 -11.26 28.38 0.45
N ALA A 36 -10.04 28.08 0.89
CA ALA A 36 -9.29 26.88 0.50
C ALA A 36 -10.09 25.61 0.78
N TYR A 37 -10.70 25.49 1.96
CA TYR A 37 -11.55 24.34 2.29
C TYR A 37 -12.86 24.30 1.50
N ARG A 38 -13.43 25.44 1.12
CA ARG A 38 -14.60 25.46 0.23
C ARG A 38 -14.23 24.94 -1.16
N ARG A 39 -13.01 25.23 -1.65
CA ARG A 39 -12.50 24.71 -2.93
C ARG A 39 -12.18 23.21 -2.83
N SER A 40 -11.47 22.78 -1.80
CA SER A 40 -11.09 21.38 -1.60
C SER A 40 -12.31 20.49 -1.31
N ARG A 41 -13.36 21.02 -0.69
CA ARG A 41 -14.63 20.29 -0.48
C ARG A 41 -15.24 19.79 -1.79
N ARG A 42 -15.22 20.58 -2.87
CA ARG A 42 -15.72 20.14 -4.18
C ARG A 42 -14.93 18.94 -4.72
N THR A 43 -13.64 18.88 -4.42
CA THR A 43 -12.79 17.72 -4.71
C THR A 43 -13.19 16.51 -3.90
N ALA A 44 -13.28 16.66 -2.58
CA ALA A 44 -13.60 15.56 -1.69
C ALA A 44 -14.97 14.96 -2.02
N VAL A 45 -15.97 15.80 -2.30
CA VAL A 45 -17.31 15.35 -2.73
C VAL A 45 -17.26 14.58 -4.05
N LYS A 46 -16.43 14.99 -5.01
CA LYS A 46 -16.25 14.24 -6.27
C LYS A 46 -15.61 12.88 -6.00
N LEU A 47 -14.54 12.83 -5.19
CA LEU A 47 -13.86 11.58 -4.83
C LEU A 47 -14.80 10.61 -4.09
N LEU A 48 -15.77 11.12 -3.32
CA LEU A 48 -16.77 10.26 -2.65
C LEU A 48 -17.67 9.50 -3.62
N GLN A 49 -17.80 9.94 -4.86
CA GLN A 49 -18.61 9.25 -5.87
C GLN A 49 -18.05 7.86 -6.22
N THR A 50 -16.76 7.61 -5.97
CA THR A 50 -16.13 6.29 -6.16
C THR A 50 -16.24 5.39 -4.92
N ASN A 51 -17.00 5.82 -3.90
CA ASN A 51 -17.22 5.11 -2.64
C ASN A 51 -15.91 4.66 -1.95
N PRO A 52 -14.95 5.58 -1.70
CA PRO A 52 -13.64 5.21 -1.18
C PRO A 52 -13.73 4.72 0.27
N SER A 53 -12.80 3.83 0.64
CA SER A 53 -12.70 3.35 2.02
C SER A 53 -12.21 4.43 3.00
N ALA A 54 -11.44 5.42 2.55
CA ALA A 54 -10.97 6.53 3.35
C ALA A 54 -10.65 7.74 2.45
N ILE A 55 -10.62 8.93 3.04
CA ILE A 55 -10.13 10.15 2.38
C ILE A 55 -8.92 10.65 3.17
N ILE A 56 -7.81 10.85 2.49
CA ILE A 56 -6.58 11.38 3.07
C ILE A 56 -6.33 12.77 2.46
N ASP A 57 -6.41 13.80 3.29
CA ASP A 57 -6.01 15.16 2.93
C ASP A 57 -4.53 15.36 3.30
N LEU A 58 -3.65 15.47 2.31
CA LEU A 58 -2.20 15.47 2.51
C LEU A 58 -1.63 16.89 2.42
N HIS A 59 -1.03 17.34 3.51
CA HIS A 59 -0.51 18.68 3.67
C HIS A 59 0.99 18.70 4.03
N ARG A 60 1.54 19.92 4.02
CA ARG A 60 2.83 20.31 4.58
C ARG A 60 2.58 21.47 5.55
N ASP A 61 3.03 21.31 6.79
CA ASP A 61 2.75 22.26 7.85
C ASP A 61 3.47 23.60 7.60
N GLY A 62 2.87 24.69 8.08
CA GLY A 62 3.41 26.05 8.03
C GLY A 62 4.44 26.33 9.12
N VAL A 63 4.71 25.39 10.03
CA VAL A 63 5.70 25.57 11.12
C VAL A 63 7.10 25.81 10.54
N PRO A 64 7.75 26.96 10.75
CA PRO A 64 9.02 27.26 10.10
C PRO A 64 10.17 26.36 10.58
N ASP A 65 10.15 25.94 11.84
CA ASP A 65 11.18 25.09 12.44
C ASP A 65 11.10 23.64 11.89
N PRO A 66 12.10 23.17 11.13
CA PRO A 66 12.12 21.80 10.61
C PRO A 66 12.29 20.74 11.71
N ASP A 67 12.88 21.08 12.86
CA ASP A 67 13.11 20.11 13.94
C ASP A 67 11.83 19.66 14.61
N PHE A 68 10.77 20.46 14.48
CA PHE A 68 9.42 20.06 14.87
C PHE A 68 8.95 18.77 14.20
N TYR A 69 9.44 18.48 12.99
CA TYR A 69 9.13 17.30 12.18
C TYR A 69 10.34 16.40 11.88
N THR A 70 11.55 16.74 12.29
CA THR A 70 12.72 15.87 12.12
C THR A 70 12.52 14.56 12.89
N GLY A 71 12.69 13.44 12.18
CA GLY A 71 12.76 12.11 12.75
C GLY A 71 13.71 11.20 11.98
N GLU A 72 13.80 9.96 12.45
CA GLU A 72 14.62 8.90 11.90
C GLU A 72 13.91 7.57 12.12
N ILE A 73 13.94 6.69 11.13
CA ILE A 73 13.46 5.30 11.21
C ILE A 73 14.60 4.40 10.74
N TYR A 74 15.07 3.50 11.60
CA TYR A 74 16.17 2.58 11.34
C TYR A 74 17.44 3.24 10.77
N GLY A 75 17.94 4.34 11.36
CA GLY A 75 19.13 5.03 10.84
C GLY A 75 18.86 5.98 9.67
N VAL A 76 17.64 5.98 9.13
CA VAL A 76 17.30 6.72 7.91
C VAL A 76 16.50 7.98 8.27
N PRO A 77 16.98 9.19 7.95
CA PRO A 77 16.26 10.42 8.25
C PRO A 77 14.89 10.47 7.56
N VAL A 78 13.84 10.76 8.31
CA VAL A 78 12.48 10.93 7.77
C VAL A 78 11.88 12.25 8.22
N SER A 79 10.78 12.64 7.60
CA SER A 79 9.86 13.59 8.20
C SER A 79 8.86 12.80 9.04
N LYS A 80 8.64 13.24 10.27
CA LYS A 80 7.51 12.81 11.09
C LYS A 80 6.21 13.25 10.44
N ILE A 81 5.13 12.58 10.85
CA ILE A 81 3.77 12.86 10.40
C ILE A 81 2.94 13.30 11.59
N ARG A 82 2.06 14.28 11.38
CA ARG A 82 1.05 14.67 12.36
C ARG A 82 -0.32 14.37 11.79
N LEU A 83 -1.15 13.69 12.58
CA LEU A 83 -2.53 13.42 12.22
C LEU A 83 -3.38 14.59 12.74
N VAL A 84 -4.31 15.08 11.94
CA VAL A 84 -5.15 16.24 12.30
C VAL A 84 -6.62 15.83 12.28
N VAL A 85 -7.31 16.08 13.39
CA VAL A 85 -8.75 15.86 13.56
C VAL A 85 -9.42 17.18 13.92
N GLY A 86 -10.42 17.58 13.15
CA GLY A 86 -11.16 18.81 13.36
C GLY A 86 -12.12 18.73 14.53
N ARG A 87 -12.17 19.71 15.43
CA ARG A 87 -13.15 19.69 16.54
C ARG A 87 -14.58 20.00 16.10
N GLN A 88 -14.77 20.63 14.95
CA GLN A 88 -16.09 21.06 14.47
C GLN A 88 -16.78 20.00 13.60
N ASN A 89 -16.12 18.88 13.32
CA ASN A 89 -16.68 17.86 12.45
C ASN A 89 -17.67 16.94 13.22
N PRO A 90 -18.87 16.65 12.69
CA PRO A 90 -19.86 15.80 13.36
C PRO A 90 -19.39 14.35 13.52
N ASN A 91 -18.43 13.90 12.71
CA ASN A 91 -17.83 12.58 12.80
C ASN A 91 -16.64 12.53 13.78
N MET A 92 -16.37 13.59 14.58
CA MET A 92 -15.08 13.79 15.26
C MET A 92 -14.63 12.57 16.05
N LYS A 93 -15.55 11.92 16.77
CA LYS A 93 -15.24 10.71 17.51
C LYS A 93 -14.74 9.58 16.60
N ALA A 94 -15.41 9.34 15.47
CA ALA A 94 -15.03 8.32 14.50
C ALA A 94 -13.70 8.65 13.80
N ASN A 95 -13.48 9.90 13.38
CA ASN A 95 -12.20 10.31 12.78
C ASN A 95 -11.06 10.23 13.81
N TYR A 96 -11.31 10.58 15.07
CA TYR A 96 -10.34 10.42 16.15
C TYR A 96 -10.02 8.96 16.44
N ASP A 97 -11.02 8.07 16.47
CA ASP A 97 -10.83 6.63 16.61
C ASP A 97 -10.09 6.02 15.40
N PHE A 98 -10.31 6.54 14.19
CA PHE A 98 -9.51 6.20 13.01
C PHE A 98 -8.05 6.67 13.15
N ALA A 99 -7.82 7.91 13.54
CA ALA A 99 -6.48 8.47 13.78
C ALA A 99 -5.71 7.68 14.86
N LYS A 100 -6.38 7.29 15.95
CA LYS A 100 -5.78 6.45 17.00
C LYS A 100 -5.35 5.07 16.49
N ARG A 101 -6.16 4.43 15.64
CA ARG A 101 -5.81 3.13 15.06
C ARG A 101 -4.61 3.23 14.12
N LEU A 102 -4.58 4.25 13.26
CA LEU A 102 -3.41 4.55 12.42
C LEU A 102 -2.16 4.79 13.27
N LYS A 103 -2.28 5.65 14.28
CA LYS A 103 -1.16 5.94 15.19
C LYS A 103 -0.69 4.70 15.92
N GLY A 104 -1.58 3.90 16.50
CA GLY A 104 -1.21 2.68 17.22
C GLY A 104 -0.43 1.72 16.33
N HIS A 105 -0.92 1.44 15.12
CA HIS A 105 -0.21 0.59 14.17
C HIS A 105 1.18 1.13 13.80
N LEU A 106 1.30 2.45 13.61
CA LEU A 106 2.57 3.10 13.25
C LEU A 106 3.52 3.22 14.43
N ASP A 107 3.03 3.37 15.67
CA ASP A 107 3.87 3.39 16.86
C ASP A 107 4.50 2.01 17.10
N ASP A 108 3.75 0.93 16.84
CA ASP A 108 4.25 -0.44 16.95
C ASP A 108 5.31 -0.74 15.87
N LYS A 109 5.05 -0.32 14.62
CA LYS A 109 5.91 -0.66 13.48
C LYS A 109 7.07 0.32 13.28
N TYR A 110 6.84 1.60 13.48
CA TYR A 110 7.75 2.72 13.23
C TYR A 110 7.75 3.72 14.40
N PRO A 111 8.26 3.32 15.58
CA PRO A 111 8.27 4.17 16.76
C PRO A 111 8.80 5.58 16.47
N GLY A 112 8.04 6.61 16.83
CA GLY A 112 8.43 8.01 16.64
C GLY A 112 8.13 8.61 15.27
N LEU A 113 7.60 7.85 14.30
CA LEU A 113 7.16 8.39 13.01
C LEU A 113 5.98 9.37 13.17
N VAL A 114 4.97 8.99 13.96
CA VAL A 114 3.79 9.83 14.18
C VAL A 114 4.04 10.74 15.38
N LYS A 115 4.20 12.04 15.11
CA LYS A 115 4.39 13.07 16.14
C LYS A 115 3.22 13.09 17.14
N GLY A 116 2.00 12.87 16.66
CA GLY A 116 0.81 12.82 17.48
C GLY A 116 -0.46 13.14 16.70
N ILE A 117 -1.58 13.15 17.42
CA ILE A 117 -2.89 13.55 16.91
C ILE A 117 -3.16 14.98 17.40
N PHE A 118 -3.25 15.92 16.47
CA PHE A 118 -3.63 17.29 16.75
C PHE A 118 -5.12 17.47 16.57
N MET A 119 -5.75 17.96 17.62
CA MET A 119 -7.12 18.43 17.53
C MET A 119 -7.07 19.86 16.97
N GLY A 120 -7.52 20.03 15.73
CA GLY A 120 -7.63 21.34 15.07
C GLY A 120 -8.94 22.05 15.41
N LYS A 121 -9.05 23.32 15.01
CA LYS A 121 -10.24 24.13 15.30
C LYS A 121 -11.37 23.94 14.28
N GLY A 122 -11.04 23.59 13.03
CA GLY A 122 -12.00 23.49 11.93
C GLY A 122 -12.64 22.11 11.78
N ASP A 123 -13.26 21.89 10.62
CA ASP A 123 -13.84 20.63 10.18
C ASP A 123 -12.89 19.84 9.25
N TYR A 124 -12.24 20.52 8.30
CA TYR A 124 -11.29 19.93 7.35
C TYR A 124 -11.89 18.86 6.41
N ASN A 125 -13.16 19.02 6.01
CA ASN A 125 -13.95 18.07 5.22
C ASN A 125 -14.14 16.71 5.90
N GLN A 126 -13.95 16.63 7.22
CA GLN A 126 -14.07 15.37 7.97
C GLN A 126 -15.53 15.02 8.28
N ASP A 127 -16.44 15.99 8.19
CA ASP A 127 -17.88 15.76 8.16
C ASP A 127 -18.34 14.84 7.02
N LEU A 128 -17.59 14.81 5.91
CA LEU A 128 -17.96 14.02 4.74
C LEU A 128 -17.78 12.51 4.92
N SER A 129 -16.93 12.06 5.85
CA SER A 129 -16.69 10.64 6.07
C SER A 129 -16.10 10.37 7.46
N PRO A 130 -16.54 9.30 8.17
CA PRO A 130 -15.94 8.88 9.43
C PRO A 130 -14.48 8.39 9.29
N ARG A 131 -14.01 8.19 8.05
CA ARG A 131 -12.63 7.80 7.70
C ARG A 131 -11.93 8.85 6.84
N ALA A 132 -12.34 10.12 6.94
CA ALA A 132 -11.59 11.26 6.43
C ALA A 132 -10.54 11.71 7.46
N ILE A 133 -9.32 12.00 7.03
CA ILE A 133 -8.26 12.49 7.92
C ILE A 133 -7.32 13.42 7.17
N LEU A 134 -6.85 14.47 7.84
CA LEU A 134 -5.77 15.32 7.36
C LEU A 134 -4.45 14.85 7.96
N ILE A 135 -3.41 14.78 7.14
CA ILE A 135 -2.05 14.48 7.59
C ILE A 135 -1.09 15.59 7.18
N GLU A 136 -0.26 16.02 8.13
CA GLU A 136 0.87 16.92 7.86
C GLU A 136 2.13 16.07 7.69
N ALA A 137 2.65 15.99 6.46
CA ALA A 137 3.84 15.23 6.12
C ALA A 137 5.10 16.08 6.25
N GLY A 138 5.33 16.60 7.45
CA GLY A 138 6.41 17.54 7.73
C GLY A 138 5.98 19.01 7.61
N THR A 139 6.97 19.88 7.45
CA THR A 139 6.79 21.33 7.23
C THR A 139 7.33 21.75 5.87
N HIS A 140 6.89 22.86 5.29
CA HIS A 140 7.48 23.45 4.08
C HIS A 140 9.03 23.61 4.11
N THR A 141 9.67 23.71 5.28
CA THR A 141 11.14 23.82 5.40
C THR A 141 11.89 22.48 5.42
N ILE A 142 11.21 21.34 5.59
CA ILE A 142 11.86 20.01 5.50
C ILE A 142 12.00 19.57 4.04
N THR A 143 13.04 18.82 3.71
CA THR A 143 13.21 18.29 2.34
C THR A 143 12.04 17.40 1.92
N ARG A 144 11.67 17.41 0.63
CA ARG A 144 10.62 16.55 0.08
C ARG A 144 10.92 15.07 0.30
N GLU A 145 12.17 14.67 0.13
CA GLU A 145 12.65 13.29 0.17
C GLU A 145 12.47 12.68 1.57
N ARG A 146 12.66 13.48 2.63
CA ARG A 146 12.35 13.07 4.01
C ARG A 146 10.86 12.83 4.21
N ALA A 147 10.00 13.66 3.63
CA ALA A 147 8.55 13.44 3.73
C ALA A 147 8.04 12.29 2.87
N GLN A 148 8.61 12.09 1.69
CA GLN A 148 8.33 10.91 0.86
C GLN A 148 8.62 9.61 1.63
N ARG A 149 9.76 9.54 2.32
CA ARG A 149 10.07 8.41 3.22
C ARG A 149 9.07 8.29 4.37
N GLY A 150 8.71 9.41 5.00
CA GLY A 150 7.71 9.42 6.07
C GLY A 150 6.35 8.87 5.61
N VAL A 151 5.81 9.37 4.49
CA VAL A 151 4.51 8.91 3.99
C VAL A 151 4.55 7.48 3.44
N ALA A 152 5.70 7.01 2.95
CA ALA A 152 5.88 5.61 2.55
C ALA A 152 5.72 4.66 3.75
N HIS A 153 6.23 5.02 4.92
CA HIS A 153 5.99 4.23 6.15
C HIS A 153 4.53 4.36 6.63
N PHE A 154 3.95 5.57 6.55
CA PHE A 154 2.53 5.79 6.90
C PHE A 154 1.56 4.94 6.08
N ALA A 155 1.83 4.78 4.78
CA ALA A 155 1.02 3.99 3.87
C ALA A 155 0.77 2.56 4.38
N GLU A 156 1.74 1.99 5.10
CA GLU A 156 1.66 0.60 5.58
C GLU A 156 0.61 0.39 6.68
N ALA A 157 0.16 1.44 7.35
CA ALA A 157 -0.91 1.36 8.34
C ALA A 157 -2.31 1.36 7.71
N LEU A 158 -2.47 1.87 6.49
CA LEU A 158 -3.80 2.03 5.88
C LEU A 158 -4.48 0.69 5.57
N PRO A 159 -3.88 -0.27 4.84
CA PRO A 159 -4.55 -1.53 4.55
C PRO A 159 -5.07 -2.27 5.80
N PRO A 160 -4.25 -2.56 6.83
CA PRO A 160 -4.72 -3.28 8.01
C PRO A 160 -5.76 -2.50 8.82
N VAL A 161 -5.60 -1.18 8.97
CA VAL A 161 -6.58 -0.36 9.72
C VAL A 161 -7.92 -0.23 8.98
N LEU A 162 -7.89 -0.28 7.64
CA LEU A 162 -9.10 -0.26 6.81
C LEU A 162 -9.74 -1.65 6.64
N GLY A 163 -9.10 -2.72 7.14
CA GLY A 163 -9.55 -4.09 6.92
C GLY A 163 -9.37 -4.55 5.47
N ILE A 164 -8.48 -3.90 4.71
CA ILE A 164 -8.11 -4.33 3.37
C ILE A 164 -7.07 -5.43 3.54
N SER A 165 -7.51 -6.67 3.43
CA SER A 165 -6.60 -7.80 3.30
C SER A 165 -5.79 -7.59 2.02
N ALA A 166 -4.47 -7.49 2.15
CA ALA A 166 -3.58 -7.55 1.00
C ALA A 166 -3.78 -8.93 0.34
N GLY A 167 -4.61 -8.99 -0.69
CA GLY A 167 -4.63 -10.13 -1.59
C GLY A 167 -3.26 -10.23 -2.28
N PRO A 168 -2.86 -11.41 -2.77
CA PRO A 168 -1.67 -11.51 -3.62
C PRO A 168 -1.83 -10.50 -4.75
N SER A 169 -0.95 -9.50 -4.75
CA SER A 169 -0.94 -8.40 -5.69
C SER A 169 -0.74 -8.97 -7.09
N THR A 170 -1.84 -9.13 -7.84
CA THR A 170 -1.77 -9.26 -9.29
C THR A 170 -1.48 -7.86 -9.83
N PHE A 171 -0.19 -7.56 -9.99
CA PHE A 171 0.25 -6.46 -10.82
C PHE A 171 -0.43 -6.61 -12.19
N LYS A 172 -1.49 -5.84 -12.45
CA LYS A 172 -1.85 -5.45 -13.81
C LYS A 172 -0.93 -4.31 -14.19
N GLN A 173 0.31 -4.65 -14.52
CA GLN A 173 1.19 -3.71 -15.19
C GLN A 173 0.68 -3.54 -16.61
N GLY A 174 0.27 -2.31 -16.93
CA GLY A 174 -0.08 -1.90 -18.27
C GLY A 174 1.05 -2.22 -19.25
N ALA A 175 0.65 -2.56 -20.46
CA ALA A 175 1.48 -2.93 -21.58
C ALA A 175 2.75 -2.07 -21.73
N GLN A 176 3.92 -2.69 -21.56
CA GLN A 176 5.13 -2.42 -22.32
C GLN A 176 5.97 -3.70 -22.30
N GLY A 177 6.13 -4.31 -23.47
CA GLY A 177 6.61 -5.68 -23.60
C GLY A 177 8.07 -5.90 -23.21
N THR A 178 8.37 -7.10 -22.74
CA THR A 178 9.69 -7.72 -22.87
C THR A 178 9.50 -9.23 -23.06
N GLY A 179 10.01 -9.78 -24.17
CA GLY A 179 9.96 -11.19 -24.51
C GLY A 179 10.89 -12.09 -23.67
N GLY A 180 11.15 -11.74 -22.41
CA GLY A 180 12.05 -12.45 -21.51
C GLY A 180 11.35 -13.44 -20.57
N ASP A 181 10.13 -13.12 -20.13
CA ASP A 181 9.49 -13.85 -19.02
C ASP A 181 9.01 -15.27 -19.41
N MET A 182 8.59 -15.47 -20.66
CA MET A 182 8.23 -16.80 -21.17
C MET A 182 9.45 -17.71 -21.35
N ALA A 183 10.61 -17.16 -21.72
CA ALA A 183 11.83 -17.93 -21.87
C ALA A 183 12.39 -18.38 -20.51
N ALA A 184 12.30 -17.51 -19.50
CA ALA A 184 12.69 -17.85 -18.13
C ALA A 184 11.78 -18.92 -17.52
N LEU A 185 10.46 -18.82 -17.71
CA LEU A 185 9.51 -19.85 -17.27
C LEU A 185 9.73 -21.19 -18.00
N LEU A 186 9.94 -21.16 -19.32
CA LEU A 186 10.22 -22.36 -20.10
C LEU A 186 11.53 -23.01 -19.64
N PHE A 187 12.58 -22.22 -19.37
CA PHE A 187 13.86 -22.72 -18.89
C PHE A 187 13.73 -23.40 -17.53
N VAL A 188 12.99 -22.83 -16.58
CA VAL A 188 12.76 -23.42 -15.25
C VAL A 188 11.99 -24.74 -15.38
N VAL A 189 10.96 -24.80 -16.21
CA VAL A 189 10.20 -26.04 -16.45
C VAL A 189 11.08 -27.11 -17.10
N ILE A 190 11.87 -26.75 -18.12
CA ILE A 190 12.80 -27.67 -18.78
C ILE A 190 13.86 -28.19 -17.79
N ALA A 191 14.46 -27.31 -16.98
CA ALA A 191 15.45 -27.68 -15.98
C ALA A 191 14.86 -28.65 -14.93
N PHE A 192 13.61 -28.43 -14.53
CA PHE A 192 12.93 -29.32 -13.59
C PHE A 192 12.65 -30.71 -14.19
N ILE A 193 12.19 -30.76 -15.44
CA ILE A 193 11.96 -32.02 -16.16
C ILE A 193 13.26 -32.79 -16.35
N LEU A 194 14.34 -32.11 -16.75
CA LEU A 194 15.67 -32.71 -16.89
C LEU A 194 16.21 -33.24 -15.56
N GLY A 195 16.11 -32.44 -14.49
CA GLY A 195 16.52 -32.87 -13.15
C GLY A 195 15.75 -34.10 -12.67
N PHE A 196 14.44 -34.12 -12.91
CA PHE A 196 13.59 -35.26 -12.57
C PHE A 196 13.93 -36.52 -13.39
N ALA A 197 14.17 -36.38 -14.69
CA ALA A 197 14.58 -37.49 -15.55
C ALA A 197 15.93 -38.09 -15.13
N ILE A 198 16.92 -37.23 -14.83
CA ILE A 198 18.24 -37.65 -14.33
C ILE A 198 18.08 -38.37 -12.99
N TYR A 199 17.26 -37.83 -12.06
CA TYR A 199 16.98 -38.47 -10.78
C TYR A 199 16.36 -39.86 -10.95
N LEU A 200 15.41 -40.04 -11.86
CA LEU A 200 14.81 -41.35 -12.13
C LEU A 200 15.83 -42.36 -12.66
N VAL A 201 16.72 -41.95 -13.56
CA VAL A 201 17.76 -42.84 -14.09
C VAL A 201 18.78 -43.22 -13.01
N VAL A 202 19.25 -42.26 -12.21
CA VAL A 202 20.19 -42.52 -11.11
C VAL A 202 19.56 -43.41 -10.04
N SER A 203 18.31 -43.16 -9.66
CA SER A 203 17.62 -43.92 -8.60
C SER A 203 17.19 -45.32 -9.02
N THR A 204 17.07 -45.58 -10.32
CA THR A 204 16.71 -46.92 -10.85
C THR A 204 17.91 -47.66 -11.42
N GLY A 205 19.06 -47.01 -11.57
CA GLY A 205 20.29 -47.59 -12.09
C GLY A 205 20.25 -47.91 -13.59
N SER A 206 19.15 -47.63 -14.30
CA SER A 206 19.01 -47.88 -15.73
C SER A 206 17.92 -47.00 -16.36
N VAL A 207 18.03 -46.75 -17.68
CA VAL A 207 17.03 -45.98 -18.43
C VAL A 207 15.70 -46.74 -18.54
N GLU A 208 15.75 -48.07 -18.65
CA GLU A 208 14.56 -48.93 -18.72
C GLU A 208 13.77 -48.92 -17.40
N GLY A 209 14.46 -48.96 -16.25
CA GLY A 209 13.83 -48.84 -14.93
C GLY A 209 13.17 -47.48 -14.69
N ALA A 210 13.77 -46.40 -15.20
CA ALA A 210 13.19 -45.05 -15.14
C ALA A 210 11.86 -44.96 -15.94
N ILE A 211 11.81 -45.56 -17.13
CA ILE A 211 10.60 -45.61 -17.97
C ILE A 211 9.50 -46.42 -17.29
N GLN A 212 9.85 -47.52 -16.63
CA GLN A 212 8.88 -48.36 -15.94
C GLN A 212 8.26 -47.66 -14.73
N LYS A 213 9.08 -47.02 -13.88
CA LYS A 213 8.58 -46.21 -12.75
C LYS A 213 7.72 -45.04 -13.20
N LEU A 214 8.07 -44.38 -14.31
CA LEU A 214 7.28 -43.29 -14.86
C LEU A 214 5.90 -43.79 -15.32
N LYS A 215 5.84 -44.94 -16.00
CA LYS A 215 4.58 -45.56 -16.40
C LYS A 215 3.73 -45.90 -15.19
N GLU A 216 4.28 -46.56 -14.18
CA GLU A 216 3.58 -46.90 -12.94
C GLU A 216 2.98 -45.65 -12.28
N PHE A 217 3.76 -44.58 -12.14
CA PHE A 217 3.31 -43.31 -11.57
C PHE A 217 2.12 -42.71 -12.33
N VAL A 218 2.19 -42.67 -13.66
CA VAL A 218 1.12 -42.12 -14.51
C VAL A 218 -0.13 -43.00 -14.48
N THR A 219 -0.01 -44.33 -14.52
CA THR A 219 -1.18 -45.21 -14.45
C THR A 219 -1.88 -45.23 -13.10
N VAL A 220 -1.15 -45.19 -11.98
CA VAL A 220 -1.71 -45.28 -10.62
C VAL A 220 -2.43 -43.99 -10.22
N GLU A 221 -1.91 -42.83 -10.62
CA GLU A 221 -2.57 -41.55 -10.32
C GLU A 221 -3.80 -41.28 -11.21
N TRP A 222 -3.77 -41.65 -12.49
CA TRP A 222 -4.92 -41.46 -13.38
C TRP A 222 -6.06 -42.47 -13.14
N SER A 223 -5.78 -43.69 -12.68
CA SER A 223 -6.81 -44.65 -12.31
C SER A 223 -7.62 -44.21 -11.08
N ASN A 224 -6.98 -43.51 -10.14
CA ASN A 224 -7.65 -43.00 -8.94
C ASN A 224 -8.46 -41.72 -9.21
N PHE A 225 -8.06 -40.92 -10.21
CA PHE A 225 -8.78 -39.69 -10.57
C PHE A 225 -10.02 -39.93 -11.47
N LEU A 226 -10.07 -41.03 -12.22
CA LEU A 226 -11.18 -41.38 -13.15
C LEU A 226 -11.92 -42.69 -12.79
N GLY A 227 -11.68 -43.24 -11.59
CA GLY A 227 -12.25 -44.51 -11.12
C GLY A 227 -13.72 -44.44 -10.70
N LYS A 228 -14.62 -44.72 -11.65
CA LYS A 228 -15.98 -45.33 -11.56
C LYS A 228 -16.66 -45.40 -10.17
N ARG A 229 -17.75 -44.62 -10.00
CA ARG A 229 -18.94 -45.10 -9.27
C ARG A 229 -19.74 -46.03 -10.19
N LYS A 230 -19.81 -47.32 -9.85
CA LYS A 230 -20.93 -48.17 -10.22
C LYS A 230 -21.34 -48.97 -8.98
N GLU A 231 -22.61 -48.76 -8.65
CA GLU A 231 -23.48 -49.39 -7.64
C GLU A 231 -23.19 -49.04 -6.17
#